data_AF-A0A4Z0L1M5-F1
#
_entry.id   AF-A0A4Z0L1M5-F1
#
_cell.length_a   1.000
_cell.length_b   1.000
_cell.length_c   1.000
_cell.angle_alpha   90.00
_cell.angle_beta   90.00
_cell.angle_gamma   90.00
#
_symmetry.space_group_name_H-M   'P 1'
#
loop_
_entity.id
_entity.type
_entity.pdbx_description
1 polymer ?
#
loop_
_entity_poly.entity_id
_entity_poly.type
_entity_poly.pdbx_seq_one_letter_code
_entity_poly.pdbx_strand_id
1 'polypeptide(L)'
;MENKRLDSAALAAGISPSYINAHGKPQSIGAVTTSRLLAARLGPPSGSQAVVPNVKVYTAGKKMALPVEGHGEFAWLLTTEEGVHYKGRVTGGKKLNLPATLPEGYHTLTLTQDEQRTHCRIIVAPPRCYEPQALLEGKKLWGACVQLYTLRSEKNWGIGDFGDLKSMLVDVATRGGAFIGLNPIHALYPANP
;
A
#
# COMPACT_ATOMS: atom_id res chain seq x y z
N MET A 1 -19.80 -16.13 28.37
CA MET A 1 -20.40 -15.95 27.02
C MET A 1 -19.94 -14.65 26.35
N GLU A 2 -19.77 -13.55 27.10
CA GLU A 2 -19.27 -12.26 26.59
C GLU A 2 -17.90 -12.30 25.89
N ASN A 3 -16.90 -12.99 26.47
CA ASN A 3 -15.55 -13.03 25.87
C ASN A 3 -15.53 -13.60 24.45
N LYS A 4 -16.28 -14.68 24.17
CA LYS A 4 -16.28 -15.31 22.84
C LYS A 4 -16.84 -14.39 21.74
N ARG A 5 -17.83 -13.55 22.07
CA ARG A 5 -18.41 -12.59 21.12
C ARG A 5 -17.44 -11.44 20.86
N LEU A 6 -16.76 -10.97 21.90
CA LEU A 6 -15.74 -9.93 21.80
C LEU A 6 -14.54 -10.41 20.97
N ASP A 7 -14.03 -11.62 21.24
CA ASP A 7 -12.91 -12.21 20.52
C ASP A 7 -13.25 -12.40 19.03
N SER A 8 -14.46 -12.88 18.73
CA SER A 8 -14.92 -13.06 17.35
C SER A 8 -15.02 -11.72 16.60
N ALA A 9 -15.53 -10.68 17.26
CA ALA A 9 -15.59 -9.33 16.69
C ALA A 9 -14.20 -8.74 16.47
N ALA A 10 -13.26 -8.98 17.40
CA ALA A 10 -11.88 -8.55 17.31
C ALA A 10 -11.15 -9.19 16.11
N LEU A 11 -11.27 -10.51 15.98
CA LEU A 11 -10.73 -11.28 14.85
C LEU A 11 -11.29 -10.78 13.51
N ALA A 12 -12.62 -10.60 13.42
CA ALA A 12 -13.26 -10.07 12.22
C ALA A 12 -12.83 -8.63 11.87
N ALA A 13 -12.35 -7.86 12.86
CA ALA A 13 -11.80 -6.52 12.68
C ALA A 13 -10.29 -6.50 12.41
N GLY A 14 -9.62 -7.65 12.39
CA GLY A 14 -8.17 -7.75 12.21
C GLY A 14 -7.36 -7.42 13.46
N ILE A 15 -7.97 -7.45 14.64
CA ILE A 15 -7.27 -7.27 15.91
C ILE A 15 -6.72 -8.63 16.35
N SER A 16 -5.40 -8.75 16.44
CA SER A 16 -4.76 -9.96 16.93
C SER A 16 -5.07 -10.18 18.43
N PRO A 17 -5.46 -11.39 18.85
CA PRO A 17 -5.77 -11.68 20.26
C PRO A 17 -4.50 -11.78 21.13
N SER A 18 -3.33 -11.94 20.51
CA SER A 18 -2.05 -12.03 21.20
C SER A 18 -0.91 -11.59 20.28
N TYR A 19 0.28 -11.41 20.87
CA TYR A 19 1.52 -11.15 20.15
C TYR A 19 2.70 -11.79 20.88
N ILE A 20 3.84 -11.88 20.20
CA ILE A 20 5.10 -12.28 20.83
C ILE A 20 5.81 -11.01 21.29
N ASN A 21 6.09 -10.90 22.60
CA ASN A 21 6.76 -9.72 23.15
C ASN A 21 8.27 -9.74 22.88
N ALA A 22 8.97 -8.66 23.27
CA ALA A 22 10.41 -8.49 23.03
C ALA A 22 11.30 -9.59 23.67
N HIS A 23 10.76 -10.37 24.61
CA HIS A 23 11.45 -11.51 25.23
C HIS A 23 11.08 -12.85 24.58
N GLY A 24 10.42 -12.84 23.43
CA GLY A 24 9.98 -14.05 22.72
C GLY A 24 8.78 -14.75 23.37
N LYS A 25 8.11 -14.12 24.34
CA LYS A 25 7.01 -14.74 25.08
C LYS A 25 5.65 -14.37 24.48
N PRO A 26 4.72 -15.33 24.30
CA PRO A 26 3.35 -15.01 23.95
C PRO A 26 2.68 -14.15 25.03
N GLN A 27 2.00 -13.10 24.62
CA GLN A 27 1.28 -12.17 25.48
C GLN A 27 -0.12 -11.93 24.93
N SER A 28 -1.14 -12.25 25.74
CA SER A 28 -2.54 -12.04 25.39
C SER A 28 -2.94 -10.56 25.51
N ILE A 29 -3.85 -10.12 24.64
CA ILE A 29 -4.46 -8.80 24.71
C ILE A 29 -5.64 -8.85 25.70
N GLY A 30 -5.70 -7.90 26.63
CA GLY A 30 -6.78 -7.81 27.61
C GLY A 30 -8.10 -7.36 26.98
N ALA A 31 -9.22 -7.85 27.52
CA ALA A 31 -10.57 -7.55 27.00
C ALA A 31 -10.88 -6.04 26.94
N VAL A 32 -10.39 -5.24 27.90
CA VAL A 32 -10.57 -3.78 27.90
C VAL A 32 -9.88 -3.14 26.69
N THR A 33 -8.65 -3.57 26.36
CA THR A 33 -7.92 -3.11 25.19
C THR A 33 -8.67 -3.49 23.92
N THR A 34 -9.12 -4.75 23.80
CA THR A 34 -9.90 -5.22 22.66
C THR A 34 -11.16 -4.37 22.45
N SER A 35 -11.93 -4.12 23.50
CA SER A 35 -13.14 -3.29 23.44
C SER A 35 -12.84 -1.85 23.01
N ARG A 36 -11.77 -1.23 23.53
CA ARG A 36 -11.35 0.13 23.15
C ARG A 36 -10.91 0.20 21.69
N LEU A 37 -10.15 -0.78 21.22
CA LEU A 37 -9.72 -0.85 19.81
C LEU A 37 -10.90 -1.05 18.86
N LEU A 38 -11.88 -1.88 19.25
CA LEU A 38 -13.13 -2.03 18.49
C LEU A 38 -13.93 -0.73 18.44
N ALA A 39 -14.01 0.00 19.55
CA ALA A 39 -14.71 1.28 19.61
C ALA A 39 -14.01 2.40 18.81
N ALA A 40 -12.68 2.35 18.70
CA ALA A 40 -11.88 3.29 17.92
C ALA A 40 -11.89 3.00 16.41
N ARG A 41 -12.50 1.88 15.97
CA ARG A 41 -12.54 1.48 14.56
C ARG A 41 -13.28 2.53 13.73
N LEU A 42 -12.63 2.99 12.67
CA LEU A 42 -13.27 3.74 11.59
C LEU A 42 -13.65 2.76 10.47
N GLY A 43 -14.93 2.76 10.10
CA GLY A 43 -15.45 2.00 8.96
C GLY A 43 -16.58 1.03 9.32
N PRO A 44 -17.47 0.73 8.36
CA PRO A 44 -18.62 -0.13 8.61
C PRO A 44 -18.18 -1.57 8.97
N PRO A 45 -19.00 -2.29 9.77
CA PRO A 45 -18.81 -3.72 9.97
C PRO A 45 -18.84 -4.43 8.61
N SER A 46 -17.91 -5.37 8.41
CA SER A 46 -17.84 -6.20 7.21
C SER A 46 -19.17 -6.96 7.05
N GLY A 47 -19.99 -6.60 6.04
CA GLY A 47 -21.33 -7.19 5.92
C GLY A 47 -22.12 -6.93 4.64
N SER A 48 -21.65 -6.06 3.73
CA SER A 48 -22.24 -5.97 2.39
C SER A 48 -21.37 -6.78 1.43
N GLN A 49 -21.91 -7.89 0.93
CA GLN A 49 -21.29 -8.72 -0.08
C GLN A 49 -21.46 -8.01 -1.45
N ALA A 50 -20.58 -7.06 -1.73
CA ALA A 50 -20.59 -6.35 -2.99
C ALA A 50 -20.32 -7.32 -4.15
N VAL A 51 -20.94 -7.08 -5.32
CA VAL A 51 -20.76 -7.87 -6.56
C VAL A 51 -19.28 -8.06 -6.88
N VAL A 52 -18.48 -7.01 -6.69
CA VAL A 52 -17.02 -7.02 -6.73
C VAL A 52 -16.49 -6.15 -5.59
N PRO A 53 -15.27 -6.41 -5.08
CA PRO A 53 -14.63 -5.50 -4.12
C PRO A 53 -14.38 -4.13 -4.77
N ASN A 54 -14.30 -3.08 -3.95
CA ASN A 54 -13.94 -1.74 -4.42
C ASN A 54 -12.51 -1.67 -5.01
N VAL A 55 -11.62 -2.55 -4.56
CA VAL A 55 -10.24 -2.67 -5.06
C VAL A 55 -9.80 -4.12 -5.08
N LYS A 56 -9.02 -4.48 -6.09
CA LYS A 56 -8.31 -5.76 -6.15
C LYS A 56 -6.89 -5.57 -6.68
N VAL A 57 -5.93 -6.11 -5.95
CA VAL A 57 -4.50 -6.07 -6.31
C VAL A 57 -4.06 -7.43 -6.84
N TYR A 58 -3.30 -7.42 -7.94
CA TYR A 58 -2.66 -8.57 -8.55
C TYR A 58 -1.17 -8.33 -8.73
N THR A 59 -0.39 -9.42 -8.83
CA THR A 59 1.01 -9.36 -9.25
C THR A 59 1.08 -9.57 -10.77
N ALA A 60 1.87 -8.74 -11.46
CA ALA A 60 2.13 -8.88 -12.90
C ALA A 60 2.62 -10.29 -13.24
N GLY A 61 2.23 -10.80 -14.41
CA GLY A 61 2.60 -12.13 -14.90
C GLY A 61 1.91 -13.32 -14.21
N LYS A 62 1.08 -13.10 -13.18
CA LYS A 62 0.25 -14.16 -12.57
C LYS A 62 -1.17 -14.15 -13.13
N LYS A 63 -1.84 -15.30 -13.07
CA LYS A 63 -3.25 -15.42 -13.45
C LYS A 63 -4.13 -14.52 -12.57
N MET A 64 -4.89 -13.64 -13.20
CA MET A 64 -5.77 -12.68 -12.53
C MET A 64 -7.22 -13.17 -12.61
N ALA A 65 -7.75 -13.64 -11.47
CA ALA A 65 -9.14 -14.07 -11.36
C ALA A 65 -9.86 -13.27 -10.27
N LEU A 66 -11.01 -12.69 -10.60
CA LEU A 66 -11.86 -11.91 -9.70
C LEU A 66 -13.15 -12.68 -9.44
N PRO A 67 -13.48 -13.05 -8.18
CA PRO A 67 -14.81 -13.55 -7.87
C PRO A 67 -15.85 -12.46 -8.10
N VAL A 68 -16.95 -12.82 -8.78
CA VAL A 68 -18.11 -11.95 -9.00
C VAL A 68 -19.27 -12.54 -8.23
N GLU A 69 -19.72 -11.85 -7.19
CA GLU A 69 -20.84 -12.25 -6.35
C GLU A 69 -22.19 -11.85 -7.00
N GLY A 70 -23.30 -12.38 -6.48
CA GLY A 70 -24.64 -12.11 -6.99
C GLY A 70 -25.12 -13.10 -8.05
N HIS A 71 -26.20 -12.74 -8.76
CA HIS A 71 -26.90 -13.62 -9.70
C HIS A 71 -27.10 -12.96 -11.06
N GLY A 72 -27.40 -13.77 -12.08
CA GLY A 72 -27.61 -13.28 -13.44
C GLY A 72 -26.30 -12.98 -14.18
N GLU A 73 -26.41 -12.30 -15.31
CA GLU A 73 -25.27 -11.96 -16.16
C GLU A 73 -24.90 -10.48 -16.01
N PHE A 74 -23.61 -10.20 -15.92
CA PHE A 74 -23.03 -8.87 -15.88
C PHE A 74 -22.21 -8.62 -17.15
N ALA A 75 -22.46 -7.50 -17.83
CA ALA A 75 -21.53 -6.96 -18.82
C ALA A 75 -20.38 -6.26 -18.09
N TRP A 76 -19.14 -6.50 -18.49
CA TRP A 76 -17.99 -5.85 -17.89
C TRP A 76 -17.16 -5.08 -18.91
N LEU A 77 -16.59 -3.97 -18.46
CA LEU A 77 -15.64 -3.13 -19.18
C LEU A 77 -14.43 -2.89 -18.26
N LEU A 78 -13.27 -3.31 -18.70
CA LEU A 78 -11.99 -2.99 -18.08
C LEU A 78 -11.29 -1.92 -18.92
N THR A 79 -10.93 -0.81 -18.29
CA THR A 79 -10.12 0.26 -18.88
C THR A 79 -8.77 0.29 -18.20
N THR A 80 -7.68 0.08 -18.95
CA THR A 80 -6.32 0.20 -18.41
C THR A 80 -5.99 1.64 -18.05
N GLU A 81 -4.85 1.86 -17.38
CA GLU A 81 -4.40 3.21 -17.00
C GLU A 81 -4.21 4.10 -18.23
N GLU A 82 -3.69 3.51 -19.31
CA GLU A 82 -3.46 4.16 -20.60
C GLU A 82 -4.72 4.25 -21.48
N GLY A 83 -5.87 3.77 -21.00
CA GLY A 83 -7.16 3.87 -21.71
C GLY A 83 -7.48 2.72 -22.65
N VAL A 84 -6.72 1.61 -22.65
CA VAL A 84 -7.05 0.42 -23.46
C VAL A 84 -8.27 -0.28 -22.87
N HIS A 85 -9.21 -0.68 -23.73
CA HIS A 85 -10.46 -1.29 -23.30
C HIS A 85 -10.53 -2.80 -23.56
N TYR A 86 -11.00 -3.54 -22.58
CA TYR A 86 -11.41 -4.94 -22.69
C TYR A 86 -12.85 -5.08 -22.23
N LYS A 87 -13.63 -5.92 -22.91
CA LYS A 87 -15.05 -6.12 -22.61
C LYS A 87 -15.44 -7.57 -22.67
N GLY A 88 -16.50 -7.92 -21.95
CA GLY A 88 -17.09 -9.25 -21.99
C GLY A 88 -18.31 -9.37 -21.09
N ARG A 89 -18.72 -10.61 -20.83
CA ARG A 89 -19.80 -10.94 -19.91
C ARG A 89 -19.33 -11.96 -18.88
N VAL A 90 -19.94 -11.96 -17.71
CA VAL A 90 -19.68 -12.93 -16.63
C VAL A 90 -20.96 -13.19 -15.85
N THR A 91 -21.20 -14.45 -15.50
CA THR A 91 -22.31 -14.83 -14.62
C THR A 91 -21.93 -14.61 -13.16
N GLY A 92 -22.84 -14.03 -12.36
CA GLY A 92 -22.70 -13.98 -10.91
C GLY A 92 -22.50 -15.38 -10.30
N GLY A 93 -21.68 -15.48 -9.26
CA GLY A 93 -21.21 -16.73 -8.65
C GLY A 93 -20.04 -17.38 -9.40
N LYS A 94 -19.57 -16.84 -10.53
CA LYS A 94 -18.39 -17.32 -11.25
C LYS A 94 -17.19 -16.39 -11.07
N LYS A 95 -16.02 -16.84 -11.54
CA LYS A 95 -14.80 -16.05 -11.57
C LYS A 95 -14.62 -15.38 -12.93
N LEU A 96 -14.42 -14.07 -12.94
CA LEU A 96 -13.96 -13.32 -14.10
C LEU A 96 -12.44 -13.46 -14.22
N ASN A 97 -11.96 -14.05 -15.30
CA ASN A 97 -10.53 -14.02 -15.62
C ASN A 97 -10.24 -12.71 -16.37
N LEU A 98 -9.35 -11.88 -15.81
CA LEU A 98 -8.88 -10.68 -16.49
C LEU A 98 -7.78 -11.05 -17.51
N PRO A 99 -7.50 -10.19 -18.51
CA PRO A 99 -6.41 -10.42 -19.45
C PRO A 99 -5.09 -10.68 -18.70
N ALA A 100 -4.39 -11.76 -19.06
CA ALA A 100 -3.14 -12.14 -18.37
C ALA A 100 -1.99 -11.15 -18.61
N THR A 101 -2.08 -10.36 -19.68
CA THR A 101 -1.06 -9.41 -20.14
C THR A 101 -1.40 -7.97 -19.77
N LEU A 102 -2.19 -7.74 -18.71
CA LEU A 102 -2.41 -6.38 -18.23
C LEU A 102 -1.08 -5.77 -17.79
N PRO A 103 -0.77 -4.54 -18.23
CA PRO A 103 0.43 -3.84 -17.78
C PRO A 103 0.35 -3.55 -16.28
N GLU A 104 1.49 -3.27 -15.66
CA GLU A 104 1.51 -2.73 -14.31
C GLU A 104 0.81 -1.36 -14.28
N GLY A 105 0.09 -1.06 -13.20
CA GLY A 105 -0.62 0.21 -13.05
C GLY A 105 -2.00 0.11 -12.44
N TYR A 106 -2.77 1.19 -12.60
CA TYR A 106 -4.10 1.41 -12.05
C TYR A 106 -5.16 1.35 -13.14
N HIS A 107 -6.02 0.34 -13.08
CA HIS A 107 -7.07 0.11 -14.05
C HIS A 107 -8.45 0.19 -13.40
N THR A 108 -9.46 0.41 -14.22
CA THR A 108 -10.86 0.51 -13.78
C THR A 108 -11.67 -0.61 -14.40
N LEU A 109 -12.19 -1.50 -13.56
CA LEU A 109 -13.19 -2.49 -13.96
C LEU A 109 -14.58 -1.99 -13.59
N THR A 110 -15.49 -2.01 -14.54
CA THR A 110 -16.91 -1.69 -14.35
C THR A 110 -17.75 -2.88 -14.72
N LEU A 111 -18.61 -3.35 -13.82
CA LEU A 111 -19.65 -4.34 -14.09
C LEU A 111 -20.99 -3.62 -14.20
N THR A 112 -21.80 -4.01 -15.18
CA THR A 112 -23.14 -3.47 -15.44
C THR A 112 -24.13 -4.62 -15.54
N GLN A 113 -25.23 -4.52 -14.79
CA GLN A 113 -26.41 -5.38 -14.90
C GLN A 113 -27.62 -4.47 -14.83
N ASP A 114 -28.48 -4.52 -15.86
CA ASP A 114 -29.55 -3.56 -16.07
C ASP A 114 -29.04 -2.12 -16.02
N GLU A 115 -29.59 -1.26 -15.15
CA GLU A 115 -29.13 0.11 -14.93
C GLU A 115 -28.04 0.24 -13.85
N GLN A 116 -27.74 -0.84 -13.12
CA GLN A 116 -26.82 -0.82 -12.01
C GLN A 116 -25.37 -0.98 -12.49
N ARG A 117 -24.48 -0.13 -11.98
CA ARG A 117 -23.04 -0.18 -12.25
C ARG A 117 -22.26 -0.32 -10.95
N THR A 118 -21.28 -1.21 -10.95
CA THR A 118 -20.34 -1.38 -9.84
C THR A 118 -18.92 -1.26 -10.36
N HIS A 119 -18.07 -0.56 -9.60
CA HIS A 119 -16.69 -0.31 -9.97
C HIS A 119 -15.72 -1.06 -9.05
N CYS A 120 -14.63 -1.54 -9.63
CA CYS A 120 -13.49 -2.12 -8.94
C CYS A 120 -12.21 -1.52 -9.49
N ARG A 121 -11.36 -0.95 -8.61
CA ARG A 121 -10.00 -0.56 -8.99
C ARG A 121 -9.14 -1.81 -9.07
N ILE A 122 -8.63 -2.11 -10.26
CA ILE A 122 -7.69 -3.20 -10.46
C ILE A 122 -6.28 -2.62 -10.44
N ILE A 123 -5.42 -3.11 -9.55
CA ILE A 123 -4.02 -2.70 -9.45
C ILE A 123 -3.16 -3.89 -9.84
N VAL A 124 -2.29 -3.71 -10.83
CA VAL A 124 -1.29 -4.71 -11.21
C VAL A 124 0.07 -4.20 -10.76
N ALA A 125 0.73 -4.91 -9.85
CA ALA A 125 1.98 -4.51 -9.25
C ALA A 125 3.14 -5.43 -9.67
N PRO A 126 4.38 -4.91 -9.78
CA PRO A 126 5.55 -5.73 -10.01
C PRO A 126 5.81 -6.68 -8.82
N PRO A 127 6.47 -7.84 -9.05
CA PRO A 127 6.82 -8.76 -7.98
C PRO A 127 7.98 -8.27 -7.09
N ARG A 128 8.74 -7.28 -7.55
CA ARG A 128 9.90 -6.70 -6.86
C ARG A 128 9.84 -5.17 -6.94
N CYS A 129 10.36 -4.50 -5.92
CA CYS A 129 10.62 -3.07 -6.01
C CYS A 129 11.76 -2.79 -7.00
N TYR A 130 11.89 -1.55 -7.44
CA TYR A 130 13.00 -1.11 -8.27
C TYR A 130 14.35 -1.34 -7.56
N GLU A 131 15.32 -1.84 -8.31
CA GLU A 131 16.70 -1.99 -7.89
C GLU A 131 17.59 -1.28 -8.94
N PRO A 132 18.46 -0.33 -8.55
CA PRO A 132 19.37 0.30 -9.50
C PRO A 132 20.35 -0.71 -10.08
N GLN A 133 20.72 -0.52 -11.36
CA GLN A 133 21.60 -1.41 -12.11
C GLN A 133 22.90 -1.77 -11.38
N ALA A 134 23.49 -0.82 -10.64
CA ALA A 134 24.70 -1.06 -9.86
C ALA A 134 24.53 -2.17 -8.80
N LEU A 135 23.36 -2.27 -8.15
CA LEU A 135 23.08 -3.35 -7.19
C LEU A 135 22.83 -4.69 -7.89
N LEU A 136 22.16 -4.67 -9.05
CA LEU A 136 21.97 -5.87 -9.89
C LEU A 136 23.31 -6.42 -10.39
N GLU A 137 24.27 -5.55 -10.67
CA GLU A 137 25.66 -5.89 -11.03
C GLU A 137 26.53 -6.30 -9.82
N GLY A 138 25.95 -6.34 -8.61
CA GLY A 138 26.65 -6.76 -7.40
C GLY A 138 27.64 -5.73 -6.82
N LYS A 139 27.62 -4.48 -7.31
CA LYS A 139 28.50 -3.41 -6.82
C LYS A 139 28.19 -3.09 -5.35
N LYS A 140 29.22 -2.73 -4.60
CA LYS A 140 29.10 -2.25 -3.21
C LYS A 140 29.08 -0.73 -3.23
N LEU A 141 27.96 -0.15 -2.82
CA LEU A 141 27.76 1.29 -2.75
C LEU A 141 27.85 1.76 -1.30
N TRP A 142 28.28 3.00 -1.10
CA TRP A 142 28.21 3.68 0.17
C TRP A 142 27.54 5.05 -0.02
N GLY A 143 27.05 5.63 1.06
CA GLY A 143 26.47 6.97 1.08
C GLY A 143 26.54 7.56 2.48
N ALA A 144 26.28 8.85 2.61
CA ALA A 144 26.25 9.53 3.90
C ALA A 144 24.81 9.56 4.43
N CYS A 145 24.58 9.07 5.64
CA CYS A 145 23.29 9.24 6.33
C CYS A 145 23.41 10.42 7.29
N VAL A 146 22.60 11.46 7.08
CA VAL A 146 22.68 12.70 7.85
C VAL A 146 21.33 13.09 8.44
N GLN A 147 21.40 13.78 9.57
CA GLN A 147 20.32 14.61 10.06
C GLN A 147 20.48 15.97 9.36
N LEU A 148 19.65 16.28 8.37
CA LEU A 148 19.83 17.44 7.50
C LEU A 148 20.00 18.73 8.31
N TYR A 149 19.16 18.91 9.33
CA TYR A 149 19.17 20.08 10.20
C TYR A 149 20.47 20.26 10.99
N THR A 150 21.35 19.24 11.09
CA THR A 150 22.64 19.35 11.79
C THR A 150 23.78 19.83 10.90
N LEU A 151 23.58 19.92 9.57
CA LEU A 151 24.62 20.39 8.67
C LEU A 151 24.97 21.85 8.95
N ARG A 152 26.24 22.18 8.77
CA ARG A 152 26.77 23.54 8.92
C ARG A 152 27.48 23.94 7.64
N SER A 153 27.25 25.17 7.23
CA SER A 153 28.02 25.83 6.17
C SER A 153 28.17 27.31 6.48
N GLU A 154 29.02 27.99 5.71
CA GLU A 154 29.18 29.45 5.79
C GLU A 154 27.94 30.22 5.32
N LYS A 155 26.98 29.55 4.66
CA LYS A 155 25.85 30.19 3.97
C LYS A 155 24.50 29.96 4.67
N ASN A 156 24.36 28.89 5.45
CA ASN A 156 23.09 28.55 6.07
C ASN A 156 22.79 29.46 7.28
N TRP A 157 21.53 29.45 7.71
CA TRP A 157 21.03 30.37 8.73
C TRP A 157 20.97 29.72 10.12
N GLY A 158 21.97 28.91 10.46
CA GLY A 158 22.09 28.24 11.76
C GLY A 158 21.43 26.87 11.83
N ILE A 159 20.85 26.39 10.73
CA ILE A 159 20.27 25.06 10.56
C ILE A 159 20.59 24.57 9.15
N GLY A 160 20.87 23.27 9.00
CA GLY A 160 21.14 22.71 7.69
C GLY A 160 19.91 22.73 6.77
N ASP A 161 20.10 23.14 5.52
CA ASP A 161 19.03 23.34 4.55
C ASP A 161 19.28 22.63 3.20
N PHE A 162 18.41 22.84 2.20
CA PHE A 162 18.56 22.21 0.88
C PHE A 162 19.76 22.74 0.07
N GLY A 163 20.26 23.94 0.36
CA GLY A 163 21.51 24.46 -0.19
C GLY A 163 22.72 23.68 0.34
N ASP A 164 22.73 23.35 1.64
CA ASP A 164 23.76 22.49 2.23
C ASP A 164 23.70 21.08 1.65
N LEU A 165 22.49 20.51 1.52
CA LEU A 165 22.30 19.20 0.91
C LEU A 165 22.85 19.17 -0.52
N LYS A 166 22.53 20.19 -1.33
CA LYS A 166 23.04 20.33 -2.71
C LYS A 166 24.56 20.38 -2.75
N SER A 167 25.17 21.12 -1.83
CA SER A 167 26.63 21.25 -1.75
C SER A 167 27.26 19.91 -1.35
N MET A 168 26.72 19.26 -0.32
CA MET A 168 27.19 17.96 0.17
C MET A 168 27.04 16.85 -0.86
N LEU A 169 26.00 16.87 -1.70
CA LEU A 169 25.84 15.88 -2.79
C LEU A 169 27.07 15.84 -3.71
N VAL A 170 27.59 17.00 -4.08
CA VAL A 170 28.80 17.08 -4.94
C VAL A 170 30.02 16.53 -4.22
N ASP A 171 30.19 16.86 -2.94
CA ASP A 171 31.33 16.39 -2.15
C ASP A 171 31.31 14.87 -1.91
N VAL A 172 30.14 14.30 -1.64
CA VAL A 172 29.97 12.85 -1.46
C VAL A 172 30.21 12.13 -2.80
N ALA A 173 29.65 12.65 -3.90
CA ALA A 173 29.80 12.06 -5.23
C ALA A 173 31.25 12.06 -5.73
N THR A 174 31.99 13.17 -5.54
CA THR A 174 33.43 13.25 -5.92
C THR A 174 34.31 12.25 -5.17
N ARG A 175 33.85 11.77 -4.01
CA ARG A 175 34.52 10.75 -3.19
C ARG A 175 33.98 9.33 -3.46
N GLY A 176 33.13 9.17 -4.47
CA GLY A 176 32.56 7.89 -4.89
C GLY A 176 31.32 7.44 -4.10
N GLY A 177 30.71 8.31 -3.29
CA GLY A 177 29.45 8.03 -2.62
C GLY A 177 28.27 8.09 -3.58
N ALA A 178 27.32 7.18 -3.42
CA ALA A 178 26.19 6.98 -4.34
C ALA A 178 24.90 7.69 -3.91
N PHE A 179 24.78 8.08 -2.64
CA PHE A 179 23.57 8.71 -2.10
C PHE A 179 23.84 9.52 -0.83
N ILE A 180 22.89 10.37 -0.47
CA ILE A 180 22.74 10.95 0.87
C ILE A 180 21.38 10.50 1.43
N GLY A 181 21.39 9.83 2.58
CA GLY A 181 20.21 9.46 3.33
C GLY A 181 19.81 10.57 4.30
N LEU A 182 18.51 10.85 4.39
CA LEU A 182 17.98 11.96 5.19
C LEU A 182 17.05 11.46 6.29
N ASN A 183 16.89 12.29 7.32
CA ASN A 183 15.73 12.24 8.19
C ASN A 183 14.44 12.65 7.44
N PRO A 184 13.24 12.37 7.99
CA PRO A 184 11.99 12.84 7.42
C PRO A 184 11.98 14.37 7.29
N ILE A 185 11.60 14.85 6.11
CA ILE A 185 11.48 16.28 5.75
C ILE A 185 10.02 16.68 5.49
N HIS A 186 9.09 16.04 6.21
CA HIS A 186 7.67 16.38 6.12
C HIS A 186 7.44 17.82 6.61
N ALA A 187 6.38 18.45 6.09
CA ALA A 187 5.93 19.73 6.64
C ALA A 187 5.58 19.56 8.12
N LEU A 188 6.27 20.33 8.98
CA LEU A 188 6.03 20.37 10.42
C LEU A 188 5.10 21.55 10.74
N TYR A 189 5.35 22.24 11.85
CA TYR A 189 4.53 23.32 12.36
C TYR A 189 5.35 24.62 12.42
N PRO A 190 5.36 25.46 11.36
CA PRO A 190 6.16 26.68 11.35
C PRO A 190 5.88 27.64 12.52
N ALA A 191 4.66 27.61 13.06
CA ALA A 191 4.23 28.44 14.19
C ALA A 191 4.56 27.84 15.58
N ASN A 192 5.10 26.63 15.63
CA ASN A 192 5.52 25.96 16.88
C ASN A 192 6.84 25.21 16.61
N PRO A 193 7.96 25.95 16.52
CA PRO A 193 9.26 25.44 16.06
C PRO A 193 9.90 24.45 17.04
#